data_AF-A0AA35X4X4-F1
#
_entry.id   AF-A0AA35X4X4-F1
#
_cell.length_a   1.000
_cell.length_b   1.000
_cell.length_c   1.000
_cell.angle_alpha   90.00
_cell.angle_beta   90.00
_cell.angle_gamma   90.00
#
_symmetry.space_group_name_H-M   'P 1'
#
loop_
_entity.id
_entity.type
_entity.pdbx_description
1 polymer ?
#
loop_
_entity_poly.entity_id
_entity_poly.type
_entity_poly.pdbx_seq_one_letter_code
_entity_poly.pdbx_strand_id
1 'polypeptide(L)'
;MKQRGEAAELTRMRISLRILASCCLPGPACVGCCEVPATFRMAKPFFILAGSLLAVSHALKLELASVLFRHGDRSPTQTFPKDRYQESYWPQGFGQLSTEGMRQEYFLGEVLRNRYVEELELIHPNYTRVQVYVRSTDYDRTLMSAESVLAALFPPKGDQMLHAYSNCPAYEKLLQEDKESQSYRDLNEENEEIYKLNLSSWATPTVMDRLLNLTVYTSSLLFNSVTKNRFTAGKWVGKVVSDMKTRVEDPDSAMRLYLYSARPSSLNSTLKTAVAKRG
;
A
#
# COMPACT_ATOMS: atom_id res chain seq x y z
N MET A 1 8.42 -31.79 32.54
CA MET A 1 7.11 -31.52 31.90
C MET A 1 6.86 -30.02 31.67
N LYS A 2 7.78 -29.27 31.02
CA LYS A 2 7.65 -27.80 30.91
C LYS A 2 8.03 -27.20 29.54
N GLN A 3 7.99 -28.00 28.47
CA GLN A 3 8.42 -27.55 27.12
C GLN A 3 7.44 -27.84 25.98
N ARG A 4 6.22 -28.33 26.26
CA ARG A 4 5.20 -28.60 25.22
C ARG A 4 4.08 -27.56 25.13
N GLY A 5 4.13 -26.49 25.93
CA GLY A 5 3.10 -25.43 25.96
C GLY A 5 3.34 -24.25 25.00
N GLU A 6 4.60 -23.83 24.80
CA GLU A 6 4.92 -22.59 24.06
C GLU A 6 4.67 -22.68 22.54
N ALA A 7 4.73 -23.89 21.96
CA ALA A 7 4.51 -24.08 20.52
C ALA A 7 3.03 -23.96 20.11
N ALA A 8 2.08 -24.18 21.03
CA ALA A 8 0.65 -24.14 20.72
C ALA A 8 0.10 -22.70 20.68
N GLU A 9 0.72 -21.76 21.41
CA GLU A 9 0.22 -20.39 21.58
C GLU A 9 0.56 -19.48 20.39
N LEU A 10 1.70 -19.73 19.73
CA LEU A 10 2.10 -19.04 18.48
C LEU A 10 1.21 -19.39 17.27
N THR A 11 0.36 -20.41 17.36
CA THR A 11 -0.53 -20.83 16.25
C THR A 11 -1.83 -20.02 16.22
N ARG A 12 -2.14 -19.23 17.27
CA ARG A 12 -3.40 -18.49 17.40
C ARG A 12 -3.36 -17.02 16.94
N MET A 13 -2.18 -16.43 16.75
CA MET A 13 -2.03 -15.05 16.27
C MET A 13 -1.48 -15.03 14.83
N ARG A 14 -2.32 -14.67 13.85
CA ARG A 14 -1.82 -14.30 12.52
C ARG A 14 -1.41 -12.83 12.56
N ILE A 15 -0.10 -12.59 12.57
CA ILE A 15 0.45 -11.26 12.38
C ILE A 15 0.77 -11.08 10.90
N SER A 16 0.13 -10.11 10.26
CA SER A 16 0.21 -9.93 8.81
C SER A 16 1.29 -8.89 8.47
N LEU A 17 2.35 -9.35 7.81
CA LEU A 17 3.24 -8.47 7.06
C LEU A 17 2.66 -8.32 5.66
N ARG A 18 2.23 -7.11 5.29
CA ARG A 18 1.80 -6.80 3.92
C ARG A 18 2.80 -5.85 3.28
N ILE A 19 3.22 -6.24 2.08
CA ILE A 19 4.02 -5.40 1.17
C ILE A 19 3.07 -4.99 0.08
N LEU A 20 2.66 -3.72 0.11
CA LEU A 20 1.73 -3.16 -0.86
C LEU A 20 2.53 -2.35 -1.88
N ALA A 21 2.31 -2.64 -3.15
CA ALA A 21 2.71 -1.78 -4.24
C ALA A 21 1.44 -1.11 -4.77
N SER A 22 1.37 0.22 -4.75
CA SER A 22 0.35 0.95 -5.51
C SER A 22 0.64 0.73 -7.00
N CYS A 23 -0.03 -0.26 -7.57
CA CYS A 23 -0.08 -0.47 -9.01
C CYS A 23 -1.49 -0.14 -9.47
N CYS A 24 -1.69 1.05 -10.04
CA CYS A 24 -2.76 1.26 -11.01
C CYS A 24 -2.23 0.75 -12.36
N LEU A 25 -2.72 -0.39 -12.81
CA LEU A 25 -2.71 -0.73 -14.23
C LEU A 25 -4.08 -0.32 -14.79
N PRO A 26 -4.16 0.44 -15.90
CA PRO A 26 -5.42 0.68 -16.57
C PRO A 26 -5.78 -0.59 -17.37
N GLY A 27 -6.85 -1.27 -16.97
CA GLY A 27 -7.37 -2.43 -17.71
C GLY A 27 -8.67 -2.99 -17.13
N PRO A 28 -9.68 -3.30 -17.96
CA PRO A 28 -10.98 -3.80 -17.51
C PRO A 28 -10.91 -5.33 -17.34
N ALA A 29 -10.22 -5.82 -16.31
CA ALA A 29 -10.17 -7.26 -16.04
C ALA A 29 -9.89 -7.56 -14.56
N CYS A 30 -10.68 -6.98 -13.67
CA CYS A 30 -10.73 -7.40 -12.26
C CYS A 30 -12.19 -7.63 -11.84
N VAL A 31 -12.89 -8.49 -12.59
CA VAL A 31 -14.14 -9.12 -12.14
C VAL A 31 -14.00 -10.60 -12.47
N GLY A 32 -14.01 -11.46 -11.45
CA GLY A 32 -14.12 -12.90 -11.64
C GLY A 32 -12.88 -13.70 -11.29
N CYS A 33 -12.67 -13.94 -9.99
CA CYS A 33 -12.04 -15.16 -9.49
C CYS A 33 -12.69 -15.58 -8.16
N CYS A 34 -14.02 -15.61 -8.15
CA CYS A 34 -14.79 -16.50 -7.28
C CYS A 34 -15.77 -17.22 -8.21
N GLU A 35 -15.48 -18.47 -8.53
CA GLU A 35 -16.44 -19.56 -8.77
C GLU A 35 -15.72 -20.74 -9.43
N VAL A 36 -15.74 -21.87 -8.75
CA VAL A 36 -15.31 -23.17 -9.28
C VAL A 36 -16.60 -23.93 -9.60
N PRO A 37 -16.81 -24.48 -10.80
CA PRO A 37 -18.00 -25.26 -11.09
C PRO A 37 -17.75 -26.72 -10.66
N ALA A 38 -18.60 -27.25 -9.80
CA ALA A 38 -18.67 -28.68 -9.54
C ALA A 38 -20.12 -29.09 -9.28
N THR A 39 -20.90 -29.25 -10.35
CA THR A 39 -22.17 -29.98 -10.29
C THR A 39 -21.90 -31.45 -10.53
N PHE A 40 -21.91 -32.27 -9.47
CA PHE A 40 -21.94 -33.73 -9.57
C PHE A 40 -23.35 -34.23 -9.21
N ARG A 41 -23.86 -35.16 -10.03
CA ARG A 41 -25.24 -35.67 -10.04
C ARG A 41 -25.61 -36.43 -8.76
N MET A 42 -26.90 -36.34 -8.42
CA MET A 42 -27.59 -37.01 -7.31
C MET A 42 -27.54 -38.55 -7.39
N ALA A 43 -27.38 -39.21 -6.23
CA ALA A 43 -28.06 -40.49 -5.94
C ALA A 43 -28.08 -40.86 -4.43
N LYS A 44 -29.32 -40.96 -3.92
CA LYS A 44 -29.86 -41.83 -2.85
C LYS A 44 -29.67 -41.46 -1.35
N PRO A 45 -30.73 -41.65 -0.53
CA PRO A 45 -30.76 -41.25 0.87
C PRO A 45 -30.14 -42.34 1.75
N PHE A 46 -29.18 -41.95 2.59
CA PHE A 46 -28.72 -42.78 3.70
C PHE A 46 -28.89 -41.97 4.97
N PHE A 47 -29.73 -42.47 5.87
CA PHE A 47 -29.94 -41.91 7.19
C PHE A 47 -28.59 -41.85 7.93
N ILE A 48 -28.10 -40.64 8.22
CA ILE A 48 -27.01 -40.43 9.16
C ILE A 48 -27.52 -39.48 10.24
N LEU A 49 -27.50 -40.00 11.46
CA LEU A 49 -27.72 -39.29 12.71
C LEU A 49 -26.98 -37.94 12.68
N ALA A 50 -27.71 -36.83 12.67
CA ALA A 50 -27.14 -35.49 12.70
C ALA A 50 -26.59 -35.19 14.11
N GLY A 51 -25.45 -35.79 14.43
CA GLY A 51 -24.56 -35.24 15.45
C GLY A 51 -24.07 -33.90 14.92
N SER A 52 -24.58 -32.80 15.47
CA SER A 52 -24.13 -31.45 15.16
C SER A 52 -22.65 -31.32 15.54
N LEU A 53 -21.78 -31.62 14.61
CA LEU A 53 -20.38 -31.20 14.64
C LEU A 53 -20.41 -29.68 14.42
N LEU A 54 -20.60 -28.93 15.50
CA LEU A 54 -20.27 -27.51 15.52
C LEU A 54 -18.75 -27.44 15.33
N ALA A 55 -18.32 -27.38 14.08
CA ALA A 55 -17.00 -26.90 13.75
C ALA A 55 -16.96 -25.45 14.22
N VAL A 56 -16.48 -25.24 15.45
CA VAL A 56 -16.14 -23.90 15.95
C VAL A 56 -14.94 -23.45 15.12
N SER A 57 -15.22 -22.86 13.95
CA SER A 57 -14.26 -22.05 13.23
C SER A 57 -13.93 -20.89 14.16
N HIS A 58 -12.85 -21.01 14.93
CA HIS A 58 -12.37 -19.88 15.70
C HIS A 58 -12.00 -18.80 14.69
N ALA A 59 -12.78 -17.72 14.66
CA ALA A 59 -12.49 -16.57 13.82
C ALA A 59 -11.13 -16.01 14.23
N LEU A 60 -10.17 -16.05 13.31
CA LEU A 60 -8.84 -15.50 13.54
C LEU A 60 -8.97 -13.98 13.66
N LYS A 61 -8.54 -13.41 14.78
CA LYS A 61 -8.48 -11.96 14.99
C LYS A 61 -7.12 -11.41 14.62
N LEU A 62 -7.08 -10.30 13.90
CA LEU A 62 -5.84 -9.58 13.60
C LEU A 62 -5.44 -8.74 14.81
N GLU A 63 -4.21 -8.90 15.30
CA GLU A 63 -3.74 -8.20 16.52
C GLU A 63 -2.70 -7.10 16.23
N LEU A 64 -1.99 -7.21 15.11
CA LEU A 64 -0.96 -6.26 14.69
C LEU A 64 -0.79 -6.32 13.17
N ALA A 65 -0.58 -5.16 12.54
CA ALA A 65 -0.21 -5.05 11.15
C ALA A 65 1.11 -4.29 10.98
N SER A 66 1.98 -4.79 10.09
CA SER A 66 3.14 -4.04 9.59
C SER A 66 2.98 -3.87 8.08
N VAL A 67 2.88 -2.63 7.64
CA VAL A 67 2.65 -2.25 6.25
C VAL A 67 3.89 -1.55 5.73
N LEU A 68 4.51 -2.13 4.71
CA LEU A 68 5.60 -1.49 3.95
C LEU A 68 5.07 -1.20 2.55
N PHE A 69 5.12 0.07 2.16
CA PHE A 69 4.68 0.51 0.83
C PHE A 69 5.75 1.36 0.16
N ARG A 70 5.71 1.34 -1.17
CA ARG A 70 6.56 2.15 -2.03
C ARG A 70 5.90 3.52 -2.17
N HIS A 71 6.72 4.57 -2.25
CA HIS A 71 6.23 5.87 -2.70
C HIS A 71 5.45 5.79 -4.03
N GLY A 72 4.54 6.74 -4.22
CA GLY A 72 3.67 6.87 -5.39
C GLY A 72 4.45 7.25 -6.64
N ASP A 73 3.70 7.52 -7.69
CA ASP A 73 4.31 7.93 -8.95
C ASP A 73 5.12 9.24 -8.83
N ARG A 74 6.21 9.32 -9.59
CA ARG A 74 7.19 10.41 -9.50
C ARG A 74 7.80 10.72 -10.86
N SER A 75 8.35 11.92 -10.99
CA SER A 75 9.21 12.25 -12.12
C SER A 75 10.48 11.36 -12.14
N PRO A 76 11.13 11.19 -13.32
CA PRO A 76 12.43 10.54 -13.43
C PRO A 76 13.45 11.18 -12.49
N THR A 77 14.38 10.39 -11.95
CA THR A 77 15.46 10.93 -11.10
C THR A 77 16.60 11.58 -11.90
N GLN A 78 16.70 11.21 -13.17
CA GLN A 78 17.66 11.72 -14.15
C GLN A 78 17.20 11.28 -15.54
N THR A 79 17.72 11.92 -16.57
CA THR A 79 17.53 11.49 -17.96
C THR A 79 18.86 11.45 -18.74
N PHE A 80 18.82 11.04 -20.01
CA PHE A 80 19.97 11.02 -20.91
C PHE A 80 20.12 12.37 -21.64
N PRO A 81 21.35 12.75 -22.07
CA PRO A 81 21.63 14.11 -22.56
C PRO A 81 20.79 14.59 -23.76
N LYS A 82 20.23 13.67 -24.56
CA LYS A 82 19.42 13.99 -25.75
C LYS A 82 17.92 13.80 -25.53
N ASP A 83 17.48 13.60 -24.29
CA ASP A 83 16.05 13.53 -23.99
C ASP A 83 15.41 14.90 -24.22
N ARG A 84 14.22 14.89 -24.83
CA ARG A 84 13.41 16.08 -25.04
C ARG A 84 12.78 16.56 -23.72
N TYR A 85 12.56 15.65 -22.78
CA TYR A 85 11.91 15.93 -21.50
C TYR A 85 12.94 16.09 -20.37
N GLN A 86 13.64 17.23 -20.40
CA GLN A 86 14.59 17.63 -19.36
C GLN A 86 13.88 18.05 -18.07
N GLU A 87 14.64 18.36 -17.01
CA GLU A 87 14.09 18.67 -15.69
C GLU A 87 13.01 19.76 -15.71
N SER A 88 13.19 20.80 -16.53
CA SER A 88 12.24 21.90 -16.68
C SER A 88 10.86 21.47 -17.22
N TYR A 89 10.74 20.28 -17.81
CA TYR A 89 9.46 19.72 -18.24
C TYR A 89 8.62 19.21 -17.06
N TRP A 90 9.24 18.88 -15.94
CA TRP A 90 8.58 18.34 -14.76
C TRP A 90 8.26 19.49 -13.79
N PRO A 91 6.99 19.80 -13.49
CA PRO A 91 6.63 20.97 -12.68
C PRO A 91 7.31 21.00 -11.31
N GLN A 92 7.45 19.82 -10.70
CA GLN A 92 8.10 19.60 -9.41
C GLN A 92 9.60 19.29 -9.52
N GLY A 93 10.19 19.24 -10.72
CA GLY A 93 11.58 18.83 -10.94
C GLY A 93 11.80 17.31 -10.86
N PHE A 94 13.06 16.86 -10.97
CA PHE A 94 13.39 15.43 -11.03
C PHE A 94 13.31 14.72 -9.67
N GLY A 95 12.87 13.46 -9.70
CA GLY A 95 12.79 12.58 -8.54
C GLY A 95 11.69 12.91 -7.52
N GLN A 96 10.86 13.91 -7.82
CA GLN A 96 9.79 14.42 -6.96
C GLN A 96 8.46 13.71 -7.23
N LEU A 97 7.66 13.56 -6.17
CA LEU A 97 6.34 12.93 -6.23
C LEU A 97 5.42 13.75 -7.15
N SER A 98 4.72 13.08 -8.07
CA SER A 98 3.76 13.76 -8.93
C SER A 98 2.42 13.97 -8.21
N THR A 99 1.60 14.88 -8.72
CA THR A 99 0.21 15.03 -8.24
C THR A 99 -0.57 13.72 -8.34
N GLU A 100 -0.32 12.94 -9.39
CA GLU A 100 -0.89 11.62 -9.53
C GLU A 100 -0.37 10.63 -8.48
N GLY A 101 0.94 10.68 -8.18
CA GLY A 101 1.52 9.92 -7.08
C GLY A 101 0.90 10.24 -5.73
N MET A 102 0.58 11.51 -5.45
CA MET A 102 -0.16 11.90 -4.24
C MET A 102 -1.57 11.29 -4.20
N ARG A 103 -2.31 11.32 -5.33
CA ARG A 103 -3.65 10.71 -5.42
C ARG A 103 -3.61 9.19 -5.20
N GLN A 104 -2.62 8.50 -5.77
CA GLN A 104 -2.44 7.06 -5.58
C GLN A 104 -2.20 6.70 -4.11
N GLU A 105 -1.45 7.52 -3.39
CA GLU A 105 -1.13 7.32 -1.97
C GLU A 105 -2.31 7.68 -1.07
N TYR A 106 -3.06 8.72 -1.42
CA TYR A 106 -4.33 9.02 -0.78
C TYR A 106 -5.30 7.84 -0.91
N PHE A 107 -5.47 7.29 -2.12
CA PHE A 107 -6.28 6.10 -2.34
C PHE A 107 -5.79 4.89 -1.54
N LEU A 108 -4.47 4.68 -1.45
CA LEU A 108 -3.92 3.64 -0.57
C LEU A 108 -4.33 3.87 0.89
N GLY A 109 -4.31 5.12 1.37
CA GLY A 109 -4.80 5.48 2.70
C GLY A 109 -6.28 5.16 2.91
N GLU A 110 -7.15 5.39 1.92
CA GLU A 110 -8.57 5.01 1.97
C GLU A 110 -8.75 3.49 2.08
N VAL A 111 -7.98 2.73 1.30
CA VAL A 111 -7.98 1.26 1.36
C VAL A 111 -7.52 0.78 2.75
N LEU A 112 -6.49 1.39 3.31
CA LEU A 112 -6.01 1.06 4.66
C LEU A 112 -7.04 1.44 5.73
N ARG A 113 -7.76 2.55 5.55
CA ARG A 113 -8.82 2.98 6.46
C ARG A 113 -9.96 2.00 6.48
N ASN A 114 -10.52 1.72 5.31
CA ASN A 114 -11.61 0.76 5.17
C ASN A 114 -11.24 -0.59 5.81
N ARG A 115 -10.02 -1.07 5.55
CA ARG A 115 -9.55 -2.34 6.11
C ARG A 115 -9.32 -2.32 7.61
N TYR A 116 -8.57 -1.36 8.13
CA TYR A 116 -8.05 -1.42 9.51
C TYR A 116 -8.87 -0.63 10.53
N VAL A 117 -9.63 0.37 10.09
CA VAL A 117 -10.56 1.13 10.94
C VAL A 117 -11.95 0.52 10.85
N GLU A 118 -12.51 0.40 9.63
CA GLU A 118 -13.94 0.11 9.45
C GLU A 118 -14.25 -1.41 9.47
N GLU A 119 -13.51 -2.24 8.73
CA GLU A 119 -13.77 -3.68 8.62
C GLU A 119 -13.25 -4.49 9.80
N LEU A 120 -12.03 -4.19 10.28
CA LEU A 120 -11.34 -4.98 11.29
C LEU A 120 -11.31 -4.34 12.67
N GLU A 121 -11.68 -3.06 12.78
CA GLU A 121 -11.62 -2.28 14.03
C GLU A 121 -10.27 -2.44 14.76
N LEU A 122 -9.18 -2.61 14.00
CA LEU A 122 -7.84 -2.83 14.54
C LEU A 122 -7.28 -1.55 15.15
N ILE A 123 -7.59 -0.41 14.52
CA ILE A 123 -7.14 0.92 14.92
C ILE A 123 -8.33 1.88 15.07
N HIS A 124 -8.17 2.85 15.97
CA HIS A 124 -9.18 3.85 16.24
C HIS A 124 -9.34 4.81 15.05
N PRO A 125 -10.55 5.33 14.78
CA PRO A 125 -10.80 6.25 13.65
C PRO A 125 -9.97 7.55 13.67
N ASN A 126 -9.54 7.98 14.85
CA ASN A 126 -8.67 9.14 15.04
C ASN A 126 -7.23 8.68 15.31
N TYR A 127 -6.26 9.36 14.71
CA TYR A 127 -4.83 9.06 14.90
C TYR A 127 -4.43 9.17 16.37
N THR A 128 -3.71 8.15 16.86
CA THR A 128 -2.98 8.23 18.12
C THR A 128 -1.58 7.65 17.94
N ARG A 129 -0.55 8.37 18.40
CA ARG A 129 0.85 7.90 18.35
C ARG A 129 1.11 6.63 19.15
N VAL A 130 0.20 6.30 20.08
CA VAL A 130 0.29 5.10 20.93
C VAL A 130 -0.14 3.86 20.16
N GLN A 131 -1.10 3.99 19.25
CA GLN A 131 -1.64 2.87 18.48
C GLN A 131 -1.00 2.72 17.10
N VAL A 132 -0.54 3.82 16.50
CA VAL A 132 -0.03 3.86 15.13
C VAL A 132 1.34 4.49 15.09
N TYR A 133 2.33 3.73 14.61
CA TYR A 133 3.67 4.20 14.34
C TYR A 133 3.87 4.38 12.83
N VAL A 134 4.42 5.53 12.44
CA VAL A 134 4.69 5.85 11.03
C VAL A 134 6.16 6.22 10.88
N ARG A 135 6.82 5.69 9.85
CA ARG A 135 8.19 6.05 9.50
C ARG A 135 8.38 6.09 7.99
N SER A 136 9.14 7.06 7.52
CA SER A 136 9.51 7.20 6.13
C SER A 136 11.04 7.18 5.96
N THR A 137 11.50 6.95 4.74
CA THR A 137 12.85 7.37 4.35
C THR A 137 12.91 8.88 4.14
N ASP A 138 14.10 9.44 4.14
CA ASP A 138 14.42 10.87 4.09
C ASP A 138 14.32 11.50 2.69
N TYR A 139 13.62 10.86 1.75
CA TYR A 139 13.34 11.46 0.44
C TYR A 139 12.01 12.19 0.48
N ASP A 140 11.94 13.39 -0.09
CA ASP A 140 10.72 14.20 -0.19
C ASP A 140 9.52 13.37 -0.68
N ARG A 141 9.71 12.63 -1.78
CA ARG A 141 8.66 11.75 -2.31
C ARG A 141 8.15 10.69 -1.33
N THR A 142 9.01 10.16 -0.46
CA THR A 142 8.58 9.16 0.54
C THR A 142 7.92 9.83 1.73
N LEU A 143 8.32 11.05 2.10
CA LEU A 143 7.66 11.85 3.13
C LEU A 143 6.26 12.26 2.68
N MET A 144 6.14 12.87 1.50
CA MET A 144 4.87 13.28 0.90
C MET A 144 3.93 12.09 0.65
N SER A 145 4.46 10.94 0.24
CA SER A 145 3.68 9.69 0.16
C SER A 145 3.09 9.28 1.51
N ALA A 146 3.90 9.33 2.58
CA ALA A 146 3.43 8.97 3.92
C ALA A 146 2.36 9.95 4.41
N GLU A 147 2.54 11.24 4.17
CA GLU A 147 1.55 12.28 4.48
C GLU A 147 0.25 12.06 3.72
N SER A 148 0.32 11.76 2.42
CA SER A 148 -0.85 11.49 1.58
C SER A 148 -1.64 10.27 2.07
N VAL A 149 -0.95 9.18 2.42
CA VAL A 149 -1.59 8.00 3.04
C VAL A 149 -2.26 8.36 4.36
N LEU A 150 -1.59 9.15 5.22
CA LEU A 150 -2.14 9.54 6.53
C LEU A 150 -3.35 10.47 6.41
N ALA A 151 -3.35 11.38 5.43
CA ALA A 151 -4.45 12.30 5.18
C ALA A 151 -5.76 11.55 4.86
N ALA A 152 -5.68 10.43 4.14
CA ALA A 152 -6.84 9.58 3.87
C ALA A 152 -7.13 8.57 5.00
N LEU A 153 -6.09 8.03 5.65
CA LEU A 153 -6.25 7.05 6.73
C LEU A 153 -6.92 7.68 7.96
N PHE A 154 -6.49 8.88 8.32
CA PHE A 154 -6.99 9.67 9.43
C PHE A 154 -7.43 11.04 8.92
N PRO A 155 -8.58 11.11 8.21
CA PRO A 155 -9.07 12.37 7.68
C PRO A 155 -9.26 13.36 8.84
N PRO A 156 -8.74 14.59 8.71
CA PRO A 156 -8.86 15.58 9.75
C PRO A 156 -10.35 15.84 10.01
N LYS A 157 -10.81 15.55 11.23
CA LYS A 157 -12.16 15.88 11.68
C LYS A 157 -12.18 17.38 12.02
N GLY A 158 -12.34 18.20 10.99
CA GLY A 158 -12.20 19.65 11.11
C GLY A 158 -10.75 20.15 11.05
N ASP A 159 -10.64 21.47 11.01
CA ASP A 159 -9.48 22.26 10.59
C ASP A 159 -8.27 22.13 11.56
N GLN A 160 -7.58 20.99 11.56
CA GLN A 160 -6.46 20.72 12.47
C GLN A 160 -5.09 20.56 11.79
N MET A 161 -4.97 20.75 10.47
CA MET A 161 -3.64 20.76 9.85
C MET A 161 -3.27 22.04 9.11
N LEU A 162 -4.20 22.74 8.46
CA LEU A 162 -3.91 24.02 7.80
C LEU A 162 -5.22 24.80 7.67
N HIS A 163 -5.34 25.94 8.35
CA HIS A 163 -6.46 26.86 8.20
C HIS A 163 -6.57 27.32 6.74
N ALA A 164 -7.44 26.67 5.99
CA ALA A 164 -8.07 27.17 4.78
C ALA A 164 -9.47 26.55 4.72
N TYR A 165 -10.37 27.16 5.49
CA TYR A 165 -11.83 27.04 5.43
C TYR A 165 -12.38 26.00 4.43
N SER A 166 -12.58 24.76 4.87
CA SER A 166 -13.18 23.70 4.04
C SER A 166 -14.61 23.32 4.43
N ASN A 167 -15.23 23.97 5.43
CA ASN A 167 -16.66 23.81 5.75
C ASN A 167 -17.42 25.14 5.71
N CYS A 168 -17.09 26.03 4.77
CA CYS A 168 -17.96 27.15 4.45
C CYS A 168 -18.82 26.78 3.24
N PRO A 169 -20.17 26.76 3.34
CA PRO A 169 -21.03 26.56 2.18
C PRO A 169 -20.75 27.56 1.05
N ALA A 170 -20.27 28.77 1.40
CA ALA A 170 -19.83 29.74 0.42
C ALA A 170 -18.50 29.34 -0.25
N TYR A 171 -17.56 28.73 0.47
CA TYR A 171 -16.32 28.21 -0.13
C TYR A 171 -16.59 27.04 -1.07
N GLU A 172 -17.44 26.08 -0.69
CA GLU A 172 -17.82 24.98 -1.59
C GLU A 172 -18.51 25.50 -2.86
N LYS A 173 -19.41 26.48 -2.69
CA LYS A 173 -20.06 27.15 -3.82
C LYS A 173 -19.05 27.87 -4.71
N LEU A 174 -18.14 28.64 -4.12
CA LEU A 174 -17.11 29.38 -4.86
C LEU A 174 -16.10 28.44 -5.54
N LEU A 175 -15.74 27.33 -4.90
CA LEU A 175 -14.88 26.30 -5.49
C LEU A 175 -15.58 25.61 -6.66
N GLN A 176 -16.88 25.37 -6.55
CA GLN A 176 -17.70 24.84 -7.64
C GLN A 176 -17.79 25.85 -8.79
N GLU A 177 -18.05 27.13 -8.49
CA GLU A 177 -18.07 28.24 -9.45
C GLU A 177 -16.71 28.41 -10.15
N ASP A 178 -15.60 28.33 -9.42
CA ASP A 178 -14.24 28.38 -9.97
C ASP A 178 -13.97 27.17 -10.87
N LYS A 179 -14.30 25.96 -10.44
CA LYS A 179 -14.15 24.74 -11.26
C LYS A 179 -14.99 24.76 -12.53
N GLU A 180 -16.14 25.43 -12.48
CA GLU A 180 -17.03 25.58 -13.63
C GLU A 180 -16.68 26.80 -14.49
N SER A 181 -15.86 27.72 -13.98
CA SER A 181 -15.45 28.94 -14.67
C SER A 181 -14.71 28.66 -15.97
N GLN A 182 -14.90 29.54 -16.94
CA GLN A 182 -14.20 29.45 -18.23
C GLN A 182 -12.68 29.54 -18.01
N SER A 183 -12.21 30.39 -17.10
CA SER A 183 -10.79 30.51 -16.78
C SER A 183 -10.17 29.20 -16.29
N TYR A 184 -10.88 28.42 -15.47
CA TYR A 184 -10.39 27.12 -14.99
C TYR A 184 -10.41 26.06 -16.09
N ARG A 185 -11.42 26.10 -16.98
CA ARG A 185 -11.47 25.23 -18.16
C ARG A 185 -10.33 25.54 -19.13
N ASP A 186 -10.12 26.81 -19.44
CA ASP A 186 -9.06 27.28 -20.32
C ASP A 186 -7.68 26.93 -19.74
N LEU A 187 -7.46 27.13 -18.44
CA LEU A 187 -6.22 26.72 -17.76
C LEU A 187 -6.03 25.20 -17.80
N ASN A 188 -7.07 24.41 -17.56
CA ASN A 188 -6.97 22.95 -17.61
C ASN A 188 -6.81 22.41 -19.03
N GLU A 189 -7.37 23.07 -20.04
CA GLU A 189 -7.21 22.73 -21.46
C GLU A 189 -5.80 23.13 -21.95
N GLU A 190 -5.33 24.33 -21.59
CA GLU A 190 -3.97 24.80 -21.85
C GLU A 190 -2.90 23.90 -21.18
N ASN A 191 -3.21 23.38 -20.00
CA ASN A 191 -2.31 22.51 -19.23
C ASN A 191 -2.72 21.03 -19.27
N GLU A 192 -3.57 20.62 -20.22
CA GLU A 192 -4.08 19.24 -20.30
C GLU A 192 -2.94 18.23 -20.43
N GLU A 193 -1.90 18.60 -21.19
CA GLU A 193 -0.65 17.85 -21.39
C GLU A 193 0.19 17.68 -20.10
N ILE A 194 0.01 18.54 -19.09
CA ILE A 194 0.75 18.45 -17.81
C ILE A 194 0.29 17.24 -17.01
N TYR A 195 -1.00 16.88 -17.09
CA TYR A 195 -1.59 15.80 -16.30
C TYR A 195 -1.96 14.57 -17.14
N LYS A 196 -2.22 14.74 -18.44
CA LYS A 196 -2.31 13.64 -19.40
C LYS A 196 -0.95 13.45 -20.04
N LEU A 197 -0.05 12.80 -19.32
CA LEU A 197 1.10 12.18 -19.98
C LEU A 197 0.58 11.08 -20.90
N ASN A 198 0.21 11.46 -22.13
CA ASN A 198 -0.15 10.51 -23.15
C ASN A 198 1.08 9.65 -23.41
N LEU A 199 0.92 8.34 -23.20
CA LEU A 199 1.95 7.38 -23.58
C LEU A 199 2.24 7.60 -25.07
N SER A 200 3.49 7.93 -25.36
CA SER A 200 3.95 8.14 -26.73
C SER A 200 3.60 6.94 -27.61
N SER A 201 3.37 7.15 -28.90
CA SER A 201 2.86 6.10 -29.83
C SER A 201 3.68 4.80 -29.86
N TRP A 202 4.95 4.85 -29.49
CA TRP A 202 5.81 3.67 -29.37
C TRP A 202 5.55 2.83 -28.11
N ALA A 203 4.95 3.40 -27.06
CA ALA A 203 4.62 2.75 -25.78
C ALA A 203 3.35 1.88 -25.90
N THR A 204 3.33 1.02 -26.92
CA THR A 204 2.27 0.04 -27.15
C THR A 204 2.23 -0.99 -26.02
N PRO A 205 1.09 -1.69 -25.80
CA PRO A 205 1.00 -2.73 -24.77
C PRO A 205 2.11 -3.78 -24.84
N THR A 206 2.49 -4.21 -26.05
CA THR A 206 3.58 -5.17 -26.26
C THR A 206 4.94 -4.62 -25.84
N VAL A 207 5.22 -3.34 -26.12
CA VAL A 207 6.46 -2.70 -25.69
C VAL A 207 6.48 -2.55 -24.17
N MET A 208 5.37 -2.12 -23.57
CA MET A 208 5.25 -1.99 -22.12
C MET A 208 5.44 -3.33 -21.41
N ASP A 209 4.88 -4.42 -21.95
CA ASP A 209 5.09 -5.78 -21.42
C ASP A 209 6.58 -6.19 -21.46
N ARG A 210 7.27 -5.94 -22.59
CA ARG A 210 8.71 -6.22 -22.69
C ARG A 210 9.53 -5.39 -21.71
N LEU A 211 9.20 -4.11 -21.52
CA LEU A 211 9.88 -3.23 -20.56
C LEU A 211 9.63 -3.67 -19.12
N LEU A 212 8.42 -4.12 -18.80
CA LEU A 212 8.11 -4.72 -17.50
C LEU A 212 8.94 -5.98 -17.26
N ASN A 213 9.03 -6.87 -18.23
CA ASN A 213 9.86 -8.08 -18.14
C ASN A 213 11.34 -7.76 -17.94
N LEU A 214 11.88 -6.74 -18.62
CA LEU A 214 13.25 -6.25 -18.40
C LEU A 214 13.43 -5.66 -16.99
N THR A 215 12.43 -4.95 -16.47
CA THR A 215 12.46 -4.38 -15.11
C THR A 215 12.46 -5.49 -14.05
N VAL A 216 11.67 -6.55 -14.26
CA VAL A 216 11.65 -7.73 -13.38
C VAL A 216 12.96 -8.50 -13.48
N TYR A 217 13.51 -8.66 -14.68
CA TYR A 217 14.79 -9.33 -14.92
C TYR A 217 15.95 -8.60 -14.24
N THR A 218 16.08 -7.29 -14.45
CA THR A 218 17.11 -6.46 -13.80
C THR A 218 16.98 -6.47 -12.29
N SER A 219 15.75 -6.38 -11.76
CA SER A 219 15.50 -6.55 -10.33
C SER A 219 15.96 -7.93 -9.83
N SER A 220 15.68 -9.00 -10.59
CA SER A 220 16.11 -10.34 -10.23
C SER A 220 17.63 -10.47 -10.16
N LEU A 221 18.36 -9.84 -11.09
CA LEU A 221 19.82 -9.78 -11.05
C LEU A 221 20.35 -8.98 -9.85
N LEU A 222 19.83 -7.76 -9.64
CA LEU A 222 20.31 -6.86 -8.59
C LEU A 222 20.06 -7.37 -7.18
N PHE A 223 18.97 -8.13 -6.99
CA PHE A 223 18.55 -8.69 -5.72
C PHE A 223 18.68 -10.23 -5.68
N ASN A 224 19.55 -10.82 -6.50
CA ASN A 224 19.79 -12.28 -6.48
C ASN A 224 20.53 -12.75 -5.22
N SER A 225 21.49 -11.95 -4.75
CA SER A 225 22.33 -12.33 -3.61
C SER A 225 21.55 -12.25 -2.29
N VAL A 226 21.30 -13.42 -1.69
CA VAL A 226 20.67 -13.54 -0.36
C VAL A 226 21.48 -12.80 0.69
N THR A 227 22.81 -12.92 0.67
CA THR A 227 23.69 -12.24 1.63
C THR A 227 23.59 -10.72 1.52
N LYS A 228 23.62 -10.17 0.29
CA LYS A 228 23.42 -8.74 0.06
C LYS A 228 22.06 -8.28 0.57
N ASN A 229 21.00 -9.02 0.28
CA ASN A 229 19.65 -8.68 0.73
C ASN A 229 19.54 -8.72 2.26
N ARG A 230 20.15 -9.71 2.93
CA ARG A 230 20.21 -9.79 4.40
C ARG A 230 21.01 -8.63 5.00
N PHE A 231 22.08 -8.18 4.35
CA PHE A 231 22.81 -6.98 4.78
C PHE A 231 21.96 -5.72 4.68
N THR A 232 21.19 -5.58 3.59
CA THR A 232 20.35 -4.41 3.33
C THR A 232 19.09 -4.37 4.20
N ALA A 233 18.33 -5.47 4.26
CA ALA A 233 17.00 -5.52 4.87
C ALA A 233 16.92 -6.39 6.13
N GLY A 234 17.97 -7.13 6.49
CA GLY A 234 17.94 -8.06 7.62
C GLY A 234 17.65 -7.39 8.96
N LYS A 235 18.20 -6.19 9.22
CA LYS A 235 17.87 -5.41 10.41
C LYS A 235 16.39 -5.04 10.46
N TRP A 236 15.82 -4.63 9.31
CA TRP A 236 14.41 -4.26 9.23
C TRP A 236 13.49 -5.48 9.41
N VAL A 237 13.78 -6.60 8.75
CA VAL A 237 13.03 -7.86 8.94
C VAL A 237 13.13 -8.32 10.40
N GLY A 238 14.32 -8.20 11.01
CA GLY A 238 14.53 -8.47 12.43
C GLY A 238 13.67 -7.59 13.33
N LYS A 239 13.58 -6.29 13.03
CA LYS A 239 12.67 -5.36 13.73
C LYS A 239 11.22 -5.81 13.59
N VAL A 240 10.73 -6.11 12.39
CA VAL A 240 9.34 -6.57 12.20
C VAL A 240 9.08 -7.81 13.04
N VAL A 241 9.96 -8.82 12.99
CA VAL A 241 9.81 -10.03 13.82
C VAL A 241 9.86 -9.71 15.31
N SER A 242 10.69 -8.75 15.73
CA SER A 242 10.74 -8.29 17.11
C SER A 242 9.42 -7.65 17.53
N ASP A 243 8.89 -6.71 16.74
CA ASP A 243 7.61 -6.04 17.01
C ASP A 243 6.46 -7.05 17.13
N MET A 244 6.49 -8.08 16.27
CA MET A 244 5.55 -9.20 16.32
C MET A 244 5.66 -10.00 17.62
N LYS A 245 6.88 -10.34 18.05
CA LYS A 245 7.11 -11.06 19.32
C LYS A 245 6.69 -10.24 20.53
N THR A 246 7.04 -8.96 20.56
CA THR A 246 6.64 -8.05 21.63
C THR A 246 5.12 -7.98 21.75
N ARG A 247 4.37 -7.97 20.65
CA ARG A 247 2.91 -8.01 20.68
C ARG A 247 2.36 -9.32 21.27
N VAL A 248 3.04 -10.44 21.07
CA VAL A 248 2.67 -11.74 21.65
C VAL A 248 2.98 -11.77 23.15
N GLU A 249 4.12 -11.22 23.55
CA GLU A 249 4.57 -11.16 24.96
C GLU A 249 3.78 -10.14 25.79
N ASP A 250 3.32 -9.05 25.17
CA ASP A 250 2.47 -8.01 25.76
C ASP A 250 1.13 -7.90 25.02
N PRO A 251 0.14 -8.74 25.39
CA PRO A 251 -1.22 -8.72 24.85
C PRO A 251 -1.94 -7.37 25.02
N ASP A 252 -1.58 -6.58 26.02
CA ASP A 252 -2.22 -5.31 26.36
C ASP A 252 -1.60 -4.11 25.64
N SER A 253 -0.51 -4.33 24.89
CA SER A 253 0.13 -3.30 24.09
C SER A 253 -0.88 -2.57 23.20
N ALA A 254 -0.90 -1.25 23.35
CA ALA A 254 -1.78 -0.39 22.57
C ALA A 254 -1.34 -0.25 21.11
N MET A 255 -0.12 -0.63 20.74
CA MET A 255 0.40 -0.54 19.37
C MET A 255 -0.25 -1.58 18.45
N ARG A 256 -0.82 -1.15 17.34
CA ARG A 256 -1.63 -1.99 16.43
C ARG A 256 -1.23 -1.88 14.96
N LEU A 257 -0.61 -0.77 14.55
CA LEU A 257 -0.20 -0.56 13.16
C LEU A 257 1.19 0.10 13.08
N TYR A 258 2.10 -0.57 12.37
CA TYR A 258 3.35 0.03 11.89
C TYR A 258 3.24 0.30 10.40
N LEU A 259 3.44 1.56 10.01
CA LEU A 259 3.34 2.03 8.63
C LEU A 259 4.70 2.57 8.16
N TYR A 260 5.21 2.02 7.05
CA TYR A 260 6.52 2.34 6.52
C TYR A 260 6.46 2.77 5.05
N SER A 261 6.81 4.01 4.76
CA SER A 261 7.00 4.53 3.40
C SER A 261 8.46 4.36 2.97
N ALA A 262 8.69 3.71 1.83
CA ALA A 262 10.03 3.34 1.39
C ALA A 262 10.22 3.34 -0.13
N ARG A 263 11.44 2.98 -0.55
CA ARG A 263 11.84 2.88 -1.95
C ARG A 263 11.65 1.45 -2.48
N PRO A 264 11.54 1.26 -3.81
CA PRO A 264 11.42 -0.08 -4.42
C PRO A 264 12.55 -1.03 -4.01
N SER A 265 13.77 -0.52 -3.83
CA SER A 265 14.92 -1.32 -3.38
C SER A 265 14.76 -1.88 -1.98
N SER A 266 14.15 -1.12 -1.07
CA SER A 266 13.80 -1.58 0.28
C SER A 266 12.76 -2.69 0.22
N LEU A 267 11.72 -2.56 -0.61
CA LEU A 267 10.70 -3.60 -0.77
C LEU A 267 11.31 -4.89 -1.35
N ASN A 268 12.08 -4.80 -2.43
CA ASN A 268 12.69 -5.97 -3.08
C ASN A 268 13.66 -6.71 -2.16
N SER A 269 14.54 -5.98 -1.47
CA SER A 269 15.49 -6.59 -0.52
C SER A 269 14.78 -7.23 0.67
N THR A 270 13.72 -6.61 1.18
CA THR A 270 12.85 -7.19 2.21
C THR A 270 12.18 -8.47 1.73
N LEU A 271 11.54 -8.46 0.55
CA LEU A 271 10.87 -9.64 -0.03
C LEU A 271 11.84 -10.80 -0.16
N LYS A 272 13.01 -10.56 -0.75
CA LYS A 272 14.03 -11.60 -0.94
C LYS A 272 14.58 -12.13 0.40
N THR A 273 14.72 -11.26 1.41
CA THR A 273 15.18 -11.65 2.74
C THR A 273 14.14 -12.48 3.50
N ALA A 274 12.87 -12.10 3.41
CA ALA A 274 11.77 -12.79 4.09
C ALA A 274 11.50 -14.18 3.48
N VAL A 275 11.59 -14.31 2.15
CA VAL A 275 11.37 -15.58 1.45
C VAL A 275 12.55 -16.55 1.61
N ALA A 276 13.79 -16.06 1.70
CA ALA A 276 14.99 -16.90 1.84
C ALA A 276 15.06 -17.72 3.15
N LYS A 277 14.16 -17.46 4.13
CA LYS A 277 14.08 -18.22 5.39
C LYS A 277 13.25 -19.52 5.30
N ARG A 278 12.65 -19.83 4.14
CA ARG A 278 11.83 -21.03 3.93
C ARG A 278 12.56 -22.20 3.26
N GLY A 279 13.88 -22.11 3.08
CA GLY A 279 14.75 -23.18 2.58
C GLY A 279 15.60 -23.78 3.67
#